data_AF-A0A453KJR0-F1
#
_entry.id   AF-A0A453KJR0-F1
#
_cell.length_a   1.000
_cell.length_b   1.000
_cell.length_c   1.000
_cell.angle_alpha   90.00
_cell.angle_beta   90.00
_cell.angle_gamma   90.00
#
_symmetry.space_group_name_H-M   'P 1'
#
loop_
_entity.id
_entity.type
_entity.pdbx_description
1 polymer ?
#
loop_
_entity_poly.entity_id
_entity_poly.type
_entity_poly.pdbx_seq_one_letter_code
_entity_poly.pdbx_strand_id
1 'polypeptide(L)'
;DKLGVQGRKVQQDGELEVWAGRLSRGRVALVLWNRGPDEASITASWSNIGLNQSAVVDAHDLWTVSTLSNHTSLLVKTTKHSLICIQNCSSSPFFCV
;
A
#
# COMPACT_ATOMS: atom_id res chain seq x y z
N ASP A 1 -7.56 7.49 -11.69
CA ASP A 1 -8.72 7.05 -10.89
C ASP A 1 -9.79 8.15 -10.90
N LYS A 2 -11.08 7.82 -10.99
CA LYS A 2 -12.18 8.82 -11.08
C LYS A 2 -12.32 9.71 -9.84
N LEU A 3 -11.80 9.29 -8.69
CA LEU A 3 -11.81 10.08 -7.45
C LEU A 3 -10.88 11.30 -7.56
N GLY A 4 -9.86 11.25 -8.44
CA GLY A 4 -8.94 12.36 -8.68
C GLY A 4 -8.11 12.78 -7.46
N VAL A 5 -8.06 11.96 -6.41
CA VAL A 5 -7.30 12.26 -5.19
C VAL A 5 -5.83 11.95 -5.45
N GLN A 6 -5.02 12.99 -5.40
CA GLN A 6 -3.58 12.86 -5.49
C GLN A 6 -3.03 12.14 -4.25
N GLY A 7 -2.10 11.21 -4.47
CA GLY A 7 -1.38 10.55 -3.39
C GLY A 7 -0.53 11.55 -2.61
N ARG A 8 -0.43 11.34 -1.29
CA ARG A 8 0.40 12.15 -0.40
C ARG A 8 1.40 11.28 0.34
N LYS A 9 2.53 11.86 0.73
CA LYS A 9 3.46 11.22 1.64
C LYS A 9 2.78 11.05 3.01
N VAL A 10 2.77 9.83 3.53
CA VAL A 10 2.15 9.48 4.81
C VAL A 10 3.17 9.07 5.87
N GLN A 11 4.37 8.65 5.45
CA GLN A 11 5.46 8.29 6.33
C GLN A 11 6.79 8.58 5.64
N GLN A 12 7.77 9.02 6.41
CA GLN A 12 9.14 9.18 5.98
C GLN A 12 10.05 8.72 7.12
N ASP A 13 10.97 7.81 6.82
CA ASP A 13 11.99 7.32 7.73
C ASP A 13 13.35 7.35 7.01
N GLY A 14 14.10 8.43 7.24
CA GLY A 14 15.32 8.72 6.48
C GLY A 14 15.07 8.78 4.97
N GLU A 15 15.67 7.84 4.24
CA GLU A 15 15.56 7.65 2.78
C GLU A 15 14.35 6.80 2.36
N LEU A 16 13.58 6.26 3.32
CA LEU A 16 12.41 5.43 3.05
C LEU A 16 11.15 6.28 3.13
N GLU A 17 10.32 6.22 2.10
CA GLU A 17 9.08 6.97 2.05
C GLU A 17 7.90 6.04 1.77
N VAL A 18 6.78 6.32 2.43
CA VAL A 18 5.49 5.70 2.13
C VAL A 18 4.57 6.80 1.63
N TRP A 19 4.00 6.57 0.46
CA TRP A 19 2.98 7.42 -0.12
C TRP A 19 1.66 6.65 -0.17
N ALA A 20 0.56 7.34 0.10
CA ALA A 20 -0.78 6.76 0.01
C ALA A 20 -1.73 7.70 -0.72
N GLY A 21 -2.55 7.12 -1.60
CA GLY A 21 -3.61 7.82 -2.30
C GLY A 21 -4.90 7.03 -2.21
N ARG A 22 -6.00 7.70 -1.87
CA ARG A 22 -7.32 7.07 -1.92
C ARG A 22 -7.73 6.89 -3.37
N LEU A 23 -8.24 5.71 -3.68
CA LEU A 23 -8.81 5.38 -4.97
C LEU A 23 -10.33 5.26 -4.84
N SER A 24 -11.00 5.26 -5.99
CA SER A 24 -12.41 4.91 -6.08
C SER A 24 -12.70 3.54 -5.46
N ARG A 25 -13.92 3.39 -4.95
CA ARG A 25 -14.41 2.17 -4.28
C ARG A 25 -13.71 1.81 -2.97
N GLY A 26 -13.21 2.80 -2.23
CA GLY A 26 -12.63 2.57 -0.90
C GLY A 26 -11.28 1.85 -0.91
N ARG A 27 -10.63 1.77 -2.07
CA ARG A 27 -9.29 1.20 -2.24
C ARG A 27 -8.22 2.26 -1.93
N VAL A 28 -7.00 1.81 -1.68
CA VAL A 28 -5.87 2.70 -1.36
C VAL A 28 -4.66 2.28 -2.20
N ALA A 29 -4.14 3.20 -3.01
CA ALA A 29 -2.84 3.02 -3.65
C ALA A 29 -1.74 3.33 -2.65
N LEU A 30 -0.73 2.46 -2.56
CA LEU A 30 0.45 2.65 -1.75
C LEU A 30 1.71 2.67 -2.62
N VAL A 31 2.65 3.54 -2.32
CA VAL A 31 3.97 3.53 -2.94
C VAL A 31 5.02 3.44 -1.85
N LEU A 32 5.88 2.44 -1.96
CA LEU A 32 7.00 2.21 -1.05
C LEU A 32 8.28 2.62 -1.77
N TRP A 33 8.75 3.80 -1.43
CA TRP A 33 9.89 4.41 -2.09
C TRP A 33 11.13 4.28 -1.22
N ASN A 34 12.08 3.43 -1.62
CA ASN A 34 13.43 3.42 -1.07
C ASN A 34 14.34 4.34 -1.91
N ARG A 35 14.75 5.50 -1.36
CA ARG A 35 15.69 6.43 -2.03
C ARG A 35 17.15 6.09 -1.76
N GLY A 36 17.40 5.14 -0.86
CA GLY A 36 18.74 4.68 -0.51
C GLY A 36 19.36 3.80 -1.59
N PRO A 37 20.70 3.65 -1.57
CA PRO A 37 21.41 2.78 -2.50
C PRO A 37 21.28 1.28 -2.15
N ASP A 38 20.95 0.96 -0.91
CA ASP A 38 20.92 -0.40 -0.36
C ASP A 38 19.50 -0.94 -0.17
N GLU A 39 19.38 -2.27 -0.06
CA GLU A 39 18.12 -2.93 0.26
C GLU A 39 17.59 -2.49 1.63
N ALA A 40 16.30 -2.16 1.70
CA ALA A 40 15.66 -1.76 2.94
C ALA A 40 14.27 -2.39 3.08
N SER A 41 13.87 -2.62 4.34
CA SER A 41 12.52 -3.06 4.67
C SER A 41 11.66 -1.86 5.00
N ILE A 42 10.61 -1.62 4.21
CA ILE A 42 9.65 -0.55 4.46
C ILE A 42 8.39 -1.17 5.04
N THR A 43 7.94 -0.62 6.17
CA THR A 43 6.71 -1.04 6.84
C THR A 43 5.65 0.03 6.68
N ALA A 44 4.50 -0.33 6.11
CA ALA A 44 3.35 0.55 6.01
C ALA A 44 2.24 0.09 6.97
N SER A 45 2.00 0.89 8.00
CA SER A 45 0.92 0.66 8.97
C SER A 45 -0.42 1.19 8.46
N TRP A 46 -1.50 0.44 8.68
CA TRP A 46 -2.87 0.82 8.32
C TRP A 46 -3.29 2.18 8.91
N SER A 47 -2.85 2.48 10.12
CA SER A 47 -3.08 3.78 10.77
C SER A 47 -2.55 4.96 9.95
N ASN A 48 -1.37 4.82 9.32
CA ASN A 48 -0.71 5.90 8.60
C ASN A 48 -1.41 6.17 7.26
N ILE A 49 -2.04 5.15 6.68
CA ILE A 49 -2.71 5.23 5.38
C ILE A 49 -4.22 5.46 5.50
N GLY A 50 -4.73 5.64 6.73
CA GLY A 50 -6.13 5.94 7.01
C GLY A 50 -7.07 4.73 6.89
N LEU A 51 -6.53 3.52 7.11
CA LEU A 51 -7.31 2.28 7.26
C LEU A 51 -7.45 1.93 8.75
N ASN A 52 -8.50 1.17 9.06
CA ASN A 52 -8.68 0.63 10.40
C ASN A 52 -7.59 -0.41 10.69
N GLN A 53 -7.01 -0.42 11.89
CA GLN A 53 -5.97 -1.38 12.28
C GLN A 53 -6.48 -2.83 12.22
N SER A 54 -7.78 -3.05 12.42
CA SER A 54 -8.42 -4.37 12.30
C SER A 54 -8.86 -4.71 10.86
N ALA A 55 -8.60 -3.84 9.88
CA ALA A 55 -8.97 -4.10 8.50
C ALA A 55 -8.11 -5.20 7.89
N VAL A 56 -8.77 -6.17 7.28
CA VAL A 56 -8.15 -7.21 6.47
C VAL A 56 -8.24 -6.76 5.01
N VAL A 57 -7.10 -6.66 4.36
CA VAL A 57 -7.00 -6.16 2.98
C VAL A 57 -6.21 -7.14 2.12
N ASP A 58 -6.51 -7.14 0.83
CA ASP A 58 -5.68 -7.79 -0.18
C ASP A 58 -4.72 -6.75 -0.77
N ALA A 59 -3.43 -7.04 -0.69
CA ALA A 59 -2.40 -6.22 -1.29
C ALA A 59 -2.00 -6.83 -2.64
N HIS A 60 -2.14 -6.05 -3.70
CA HIS A 60 -1.72 -6.42 -5.05
C HIS A 60 -0.48 -5.61 -5.41
N ASP A 61 0.66 -6.30 -5.51
CA ASP A 61 1.86 -5.69 -6.08
C ASP A 61 1.66 -5.55 -7.59
N LEU A 62 1.73 -4.32 -8.09
CA LEU A 62 1.49 -4.03 -9.50
C LEU A 62 2.73 -4.25 -10.38
N TRP A 63 3.92 -4.34 -9.79
CA TRP A 63 5.17 -4.57 -10.53
C TRP A 63 5.48 -6.05 -10.69
N THR A 64 5.31 -6.82 -9.63
CA THR A 64 5.54 -8.27 -9.67
C THR A 64 4.29 -9.05 -10.06
N VAL A 65 3.14 -8.36 -10.17
CA VAL A 65 1.82 -8.94 -10.44
C VAL A 65 1.51 -10.05 -9.42
N SER A 66 1.96 -9.89 -8.17
CA SER A 66 1.74 -10.84 -7.08
C SER A 66 0.72 -10.31 -6.09
N THR A 67 -0.18 -11.19 -5.64
CA THR A 67 -1.22 -10.85 -4.66
C THR A 67 -0.84 -11.43 -3.29
N LEU A 68 -0.85 -10.58 -2.28
CA LEU A 68 -0.65 -10.91 -0.87
C LEU A 68 -2.00 -10.73 -0.16
N SER A 69 -2.63 -11.83 0.23
CA SER A 69 -3.97 -11.82 0.84
C SER A 69 -3.92 -11.83 2.36
N ASN A 70 -4.92 -11.24 3.01
CA ASN A 70 -5.18 -11.30 4.45
C ASN A 70 -4.11 -10.66 5.37
N HIS A 71 -3.64 -9.46 5.02
CA HIS A 71 -2.65 -8.76 5.83
C HIS A 71 -3.27 -7.68 6.74
N THR A 72 -2.90 -7.70 8.02
CA THR A 72 -3.20 -6.65 9.02
C THR A 72 -2.13 -5.55 9.07
N SER A 73 -1.00 -5.79 8.41
CA SER A 73 0.05 -4.80 8.13
C SER A 73 0.88 -5.27 6.94
N LEU A 74 1.42 -4.33 6.16
CA LEU A 74 2.26 -4.65 5.01
C LEU A 74 3.71 -4.34 5.33
N LEU A 75 4.52 -5.39 5.43
CA LEU A 75 5.98 -5.31 5.47
C LEU A 75 6.52 -5.81 4.14
N VAL A 76 7.20 -4.93 3.41
CA VAL A 76 7.77 -5.25 2.11
C VAL A 76 9.27 -5.00 2.17
N LYS A 77 10.03 -6.06 1.88
CA LYS A 77 11.46 -5.96 1.63
C LYS A 77 11.67 -5.51 0.20
N THR A 78 12.39 -4.41 0.00
CA THR A 78 12.58 -3.86 -1.34
C THR A 78 14.04 -3.49 -1.59
N THR A 79 14.59 -4.07 -2.66
CA THR A 79 15.93 -3.75 -3.19
C THR A 79 15.90 -2.53 -4.13
N LYS A 80 14.72 -2.14 -4.64
CA LYS A 80 14.49 -1.00 -5.54
C LYS A 80 13.03 -0.53 -5.49
N HIS A 81 12.79 0.76 -5.72
CA HIS A 81 11.47 1.42 -5.82
C HIS A 81 10.30 0.46 -6.13
N SER A 82 9.34 0.30 -5.21
CA SER A 82 8.18 -0.57 -5.39
C SER A 82 6.85 0.18 -5.22
N LEU A 83 5.84 -0.22 -5.99
CA LEU A 83 4.48 0.34 -5.95
C LEU A 83 3.50 -0.80 -5.72
N ILE A 84 2.68 -0.67 -4.68
CA ILE A 84 1.77 -1.72 -4.24
C ILE A 84 0.37 -1.13 -4.10
N CYS A 85 -0.59 -1.67 -4.81
CA CYS A 85 -1.98 -1.26 -4.65
C CYS A 85 -2.65 -2.12 -3.59
N ILE A 86 -3.25 -1.49 -2.59
CA ILE A 86 -3.99 -2.18 -1.53
C ILE A 86 -5.48 -2.07 -1.82
N GLN A 87 -6.14 -3.21 -1.93
CA GLN A 87 -7.58 -3.32 -2.05
C GLN A 87 -8.17 -3.77 -0.71
N ASN A 88 -9.02 -2.92 -0.14
CA ASN A 88 -9.73 -3.27 1.08
C ASN A 88 -10.85 -4.28 0.77
N CYS A 89 -10.75 -5.50 1.30
CA CYS A 89 -11.76 -6.56 1.14
C CYS A 89 -12.96 -6.40 2.09
N SER A 90 -12.96 -5.40 2.98
CA SER A 90 -14.08 -5.17 3.90
C SER A 90 -15.34 -4.62 3.23
N SER A 91 -15.31 -4.24 1.95
CA SER A 91 -16.50 -3.91 1.16
C SER A 91 -16.91 -5.08 0.28
N SER A 92 -17.55 -6.06 0.91
CA SER A 92 -18.21 -7.23 0.30
C SER A 92 -17.27 -8.27 -0.36
N PRO A 93 -17.42 -9.57 -0.06
CA PRO A 93 -16.57 -10.66 -0.56
C PRO A 93 -16.76 -10.99 -2.06
N PHE A 94 -17.44 -10.14 -2.83
CA PHE A 94 -17.92 -10.48 -4.18
C PHE A 94 -17.15 -9.87 -5.35
N PHE A 95 -16.14 -9.02 -5.12
CA PHE A 95 -15.41 -8.41 -6.25
C PHE A 95 -13.91 -8.30 -5.98
N CYS A 96 -13.24 -9.46 -6.01
CA CYS A 96 -11.85 -9.57 -6.45
C CYS A 96 -11.83 -10.29 -7.81
N VAL A 97 -12.14 -9.54 -8.88
CA VAL A 97 -11.76 -9.84 -10.27
C VAL A 97 -11.42 -8.53 -10.96
#